data_AF-H9FHZ7-F1
#
_entry.id   AF-H9FHZ7-F1
#
_cell.length_a   1.000
_cell.length_b   1.000
_cell.length_c   1.000
_cell.angle_alpha   90.00
_cell.angle_beta   90.00
_cell.angle_gamma   90.00
#
_symmetry.space_group_name_H-M   'P 1'
#
loop_
_entity.id
_entity.type
_entity.pdbx_description
1 polymer ?
#
loop_
_entity_poly.entity_id
_entity_poly.type
_entity_poly.pdbx_seq_one_letter_code
_entity_poly.pdbx_strand_id
1 'polypeptide(L)'
;ETLRTCEEYLRQHDKLAHPYRAAVLRAMERVLSSRASELDKDTASTIILLASSEMTKTKDLVWDWQQAASGVLVAVGRQFISKVMEELLRKLHPGTLPHCAVLHTLA
;
A
#
# COMPACT_ATOMS: atom_id res chain seq x y z
N GLU A 1 8.34 -10.90 -10.08
CA GLU A 1 7.15 -11.37 -10.82
C GLU A 1 5.89 -11.37 -9.97
N THR A 2 5.83 -12.14 -8.88
CA THR A 2 4.65 -12.26 -7.98
C THR A 2 3.99 -10.93 -7.60
N LEU A 3 4.78 -9.93 -7.19
CA LEU A 3 4.25 -8.62 -6.78
C LEU A 3 3.54 -7.87 -7.92
N ARG A 4 4.03 -7.99 -9.16
CA ARG A 4 3.41 -7.37 -10.33
C ARG A 4 2.08 -8.06 -10.66
N THR A 5 2.04 -9.38 -10.58
CA THR A 5 0.78 -10.14 -10.75
C THR A 5 -0.27 -9.77 -9.70
N CYS A 6 0.13 -9.61 -8.43
CA CYS A 6 -0.78 -9.17 -7.37
C CYS A 6 -1.29 -7.75 -7.61
N GLU A 7 -0.42 -6.83 -8.03
CA GLU A 7 -0.82 -5.46 -8.37
C GLU A 7 -1.82 -5.43 -9.53
N GLU A 8 -1.48 -6.10 -10.64
CA GLU A 8 -2.35 -6.17 -11.81
C GLU A 8 -3.70 -6.80 -11.46
N TYR A 9 -3.71 -7.87 -10.67
CA TYR A 9 -4.93 -8.52 -10.20
C TYR A 9 -5.83 -7.55 -9.42
N LEU A 10 -5.28 -6.81 -8.45
CA LEU A 10 -6.03 -5.83 -7.66
C LEU A 10 -6.57 -4.68 -8.53
N ARG A 11 -5.80 -4.24 -9.53
CA ARG A 11 -6.18 -3.17 -10.45
C ARG A 11 -7.32 -3.59 -11.40
N GLN A 12 -7.29 -4.83 -11.89
CA GLN A 12 -8.33 -5.35 -12.78
C GLN A 12 -9.65 -5.64 -12.05
N HIS A 13 -9.59 -5.94 -10.75
CA HIS A 13 -10.74 -6.38 -9.97
C HIS A 13 -11.23 -5.32 -8.99
N ASP A 14 -11.57 -4.12 -9.47
CA ASP A 14 -11.95 -2.98 -8.61
C ASP A 14 -13.12 -3.29 -7.63
N LYS A 15 -14.06 -4.15 -8.07
CA LYS A 15 -15.25 -4.60 -7.32
C LYS A 15 -14.99 -5.78 -6.37
N LEU A 16 -13.75 -6.25 -6.25
CA LEU A 16 -13.40 -7.32 -5.32
C LEU A 16 -13.68 -6.90 -3.88
N ALA A 17 -14.37 -7.74 -3.11
CA ALA A 17 -14.70 -7.42 -1.73
C ALA A 17 -13.43 -7.20 -0.89
N HIS A 18 -13.51 -6.26 0.07
CA HIS A 18 -12.37 -5.83 0.88
C HIS A 18 -11.60 -6.97 1.57
N PRO A 19 -12.22 -8.02 2.11
CA PRO A 19 -11.47 -9.13 2.73
C PRO A 19 -10.53 -9.84 1.75
N TYR A 20 -10.94 -10.00 0.49
CA TYR A 20 -10.09 -10.64 -0.52
C TYR A 20 -8.98 -9.70 -0.99
N ARG A 21 -9.25 -8.38 -1.12
CA ARG A 21 -8.20 -7.39 -1.37
C ARG A 21 -7.15 -7.41 -0.24
N ALA A 22 -7.60 -7.45 1.01
CA ALA A 22 -6.74 -7.55 2.19
C ALA A 22 -5.85 -8.81 2.17
N ALA A 23 -6.39 -9.96 1.76
CA ALA A 23 -5.63 -11.20 1.64
C ALA A 23 -4.50 -11.08 0.61
N VAL A 24 -4.75 -10.47 -0.55
CA VAL A 24 -3.72 -10.23 -1.57
C VAL A 24 -2.66 -9.27 -1.06
N LEU A 25 -3.05 -8.16 -0.42
CA LEU A 25 -2.11 -7.19 0.16
C LEU A 25 -1.21 -7.82 1.23
N ARG A 26 -1.75 -8.68 2.10
CA ARG A 26 -0.95 -9.44 3.08
C ARG A 26 0.05 -10.38 2.42
N ALA A 27 -0.33 -11.02 1.32
CA ALA A 27 0.60 -11.85 0.56
C ALA A 27 1.75 -10.99 0.00
N MET A 28 1.44 -9.80 -0.54
CA MET A 28 2.46 -8.86 -1.01
C MET A 28 3.38 -8.40 0.12
N GLU A 29 2.83 -8.04 1.29
CA GLU A 29 3.60 -7.65 2.48
C GLU A 29 4.59 -8.73 2.91
N ARG A 30 4.16 -10.01 2.94
CA ARG A 30 5.04 -11.13 3.28
C ARG A 30 6.18 -11.29 2.30
N VAL A 31 5.90 -11.19 1.00
CA VAL A 31 6.93 -11.27 -0.06
C VAL A 31 7.93 -10.13 0.12
N LEU A 32 7.45 -8.89 0.28
CA LEU A 32 8.29 -7.71 0.50
C LEU A 32 9.15 -7.83 1.76
N SER A 33 8.57 -8.31 2.87
CA SER A 33 9.28 -8.50 4.13
C SER A 33 10.44 -9.49 4.03
N SER A 34 10.37 -10.45 3.10
CA SER A 34 11.40 -11.46 2.88
C SER A 34 12.45 -11.09 1.82
N ARG A 35 12.09 -10.26 0.83
CA ARG A 35 12.90 -10.02 -0.38
C ARG A 35 12.96 -8.56 -0.83
N ALA A 36 12.75 -7.60 0.09
CA ALA A 36 12.77 -6.18 -0.26
C ALA A 36 14.04 -5.78 -1.04
N SER A 37 15.22 -6.32 -0.67
CA SER A 37 16.55 -6.01 -1.26
C SER A 37 16.69 -6.28 -2.74
N GLU A 38 15.85 -7.15 -3.28
CA GLU A 38 15.92 -7.56 -4.68
C GLU A 38 14.93 -6.77 -5.55
N LEU A 39 14.18 -5.85 -4.96
CA LEU A 39 13.13 -5.10 -5.65
C LEU A 39 13.73 -3.94 -6.45
N ASP A 40 13.39 -3.88 -7.74
CA ASP A 40 13.75 -2.74 -8.58
C ASP A 40 12.91 -1.48 -8.24
N LYS A 41 13.48 -0.31 -8.56
CA LYS A 41 12.88 0.99 -8.22
C LYS A 41 11.51 1.22 -8.88
N ASP A 42 11.28 0.68 -10.07
CA ASP A 42 10.04 0.88 -10.81
C ASP A 42 8.93 0.05 -10.17
N THR A 43 9.18 -1.24 -9.93
CA THR A 43 8.23 -2.12 -9.22
C THR A 43 7.93 -1.57 -7.82
N ALA A 44 8.94 -1.08 -7.09
CA ALA A 44 8.73 -0.45 -5.79
C ALA A 44 7.78 0.76 -5.89
N SER A 45 7.99 1.63 -6.89
CA SER A 45 7.15 2.82 -7.09
C SER A 45 5.70 2.45 -7.42
N THR A 46 5.49 1.43 -8.26
CA THR A 46 4.15 0.91 -8.58
C THR A 46 3.45 0.34 -7.35
N ILE A 47 4.15 -0.44 -6.52
CA ILE A 47 3.59 -1.02 -5.29
C ILE A 47 3.23 0.07 -4.28
N ILE A 48 4.08 1.09 -4.12
CA ILE A 48 3.84 2.22 -3.23
C ILE A 48 2.56 2.96 -3.64
N LEU A 49 2.40 3.24 -4.94
CA LEU A 49 1.21 3.91 -5.46
C LEU A 49 -0.06 3.06 -5.28
N LEU A 50 0.04 1.75 -5.54
CA LEU A 50 -1.07 0.83 -5.33
C LEU A 50 -1.51 0.82 -3.87
N ALA A 51 -0.57 0.60 -2.94
CA ALA A 51 -0.89 0.47 -1.52
C ALA A 51 -1.41 1.80 -0.94
N SER A 52 -0.83 2.94 -1.34
CA SER A 52 -1.34 4.26 -0.93
C SER A 52 -2.77 4.50 -1.43
N SER A 53 -3.09 4.04 -2.65
CA SER A 53 -4.43 4.12 -3.22
C SER A 53 -5.40 3.19 -2.49
N GLU A 54 -5.04 1.92 -2.28
CA GLU A 54 -5.89 0.94 -1.58
C GLU A 54 -6.30 1.42 -0.19
N MET A 55 -5.36 1.92 0.61
CA MET A 55 -5.68 2.37 1.98
C MET A 55 -6.48 3.69 2.04
N THR A 56 -6.53 4.47 0.96
CA THR A 56 -7.24 5.76 0.89
C THR A 56 -8.45 5.75 -0.05
N LYS A 57 -8.79 4.60 -0.63
CA LYS A 57 -9.83 4.47 -1.65
C LYS A 57 -11.25 4.70 -1.12
N THR A 58 -11.50 4.43 0.15
CA THR A 58 -12.77 4.75 0.83
C THR A 58 -12.50 5.58 2.07
N LYS A 59 -13.47 6.42 2.46
CA LYS A 59 -13.44 7.19 3.72
C LYS A 59 -13.93 6.35 4.90
N ASP A 60 -14.66 5.28 4.63
CA ASP A 60 -15.17 4.38 5.67
C ASP A 60 -14.02 3.59 6.28
N LEU A 61 -14.10 3.34 7.59
CA LEU A 61 -13.10 2.55 8.27
C LEU A 61 -13.29 1.07 7.94
N VAL A 62 -12.42 0.54 7.08
CA VAL A 62 -12.33 -0.90 6.77
C VAL A 62 -10.97 -1.38 7.26
N TRP A 63 -10.88 -1.54 8.58
CA TRP A 63 -9.63 -1.74 9.31
C TRP A 63 -8.75 -2.83 8.68
N ASP A 64 -9.31 -4.01 8.39
CA ASP A 64 -8.57 -5.16 7.89
C ASP A 64 -7.82 -4.89 6.57
N TRP A 65 -8.51 -4.23 5.64
CA TRP A 65 -7.98 -3.92 4.31
C TRP A 65 -7.02 -2.73 4.33
N GLN A 66 -7.38 -1.66 5.03
CA GLN A 66 -6.53 -0.48 5.18
C GLN A 66 -5.23 -0.82 5.93
N GLN A 67 -5.31 -1.67 6.95
CA GLN A 67 -4.14 -2.17 7.68
C GLN A 67 -3.24 -3.04 6.78
N ALA A 68 -3.83 -3.91 5.96
CA ALA A 68 -3.04 -4.73 5.02
C ALA A 68 -2.29 -3.85 4.00
N ALA A 69 -2.92 -2.80 3.48
CA ALA A 69 -2.28 -1.84 2.59
C ALA A 69 -1.19 -1.02 3.30
N SER A 70 -1.42 -0.60 4.55
CA SER A 70 -0.41 0.05 5.39
C SER A 70 0.81 -0.85 5.61
N GLY A 71 0.60 -2.14 5.89
CA GLY A 71 1.67 -3.14 6.04
C GLY A 71 2.55 -3.26 4.79
N VAL A 72 1.96 -3.22 3.59
CA VAL A 72 2.70 -3.19 2.32
C VAL A 72 3.61 -1.95 2.24
N LEU A 73 3.13 -0.77 2.61
CA LEU A 73 3.91 0.47 2.62
C LEU A 73 5.06 0.42 3.63
N VAL A 74 4.81 -0.11 4.83
CA VAL A 74 5.85 -0.30 5.85
C VAL A 74 6.92 -1.28 5.37
N ALA A 75 6.52 -2.40 4.75
CA ALA A 75 7.44 -3.41 4.26
C ALA A 75 8.36 -2.89 3.14
N VAL A 76 7.80 -2.19 2.14
CA VAL A 76 8.60 -1.57 1.06
C VAL A 76 9.42 -0.36 1.57
N GLY A 77 8.90 0.35 2.57
CA GLY A 77 9.55 1.49 3.22
C GLY A 77 10.88 1.15 3.88
N ARG A 78 11.10 -0.11 4.29
CA ARG A 78 12.39 -0.57 4.82
C ARG A 78 13.58 -0.30 3.90
N GLN A 79 13.35 -0.16 2.60
CA GLN A 79 14.38 0.14 1.62
C GLN A 79 14.10 1.37 0.78
N PHE A 80 12.83 1.71 0.57
CA PHE A 80 12.42 2.82 -0.26
C PHE A 80 11.74 3.92 0.56
N ILE A 81 12.21 4.16 1.79
CA ILE A 81 11.60 5.11 2.74
C ILE A 81 11.35 6.47 2.13
N SER A 82 12.31 7.02 1.37
CA SER A 82 12.15 8.33 0.72
C SER A 82 10.96 8.38 -0.25
N LYS A 83 10.75 7.30 -1.02
CA LYS A 83 9.61 7.20 -1.96
C LYS A 83 8.29 6.99 -1.24
N VAL A 84 8.29 6.19 -0.18
CA VAL A 84 7.09 5.99 0.66
C VAL A 84 6.68 7.30 1.31
N MET A 85 7.64 8.02 1.91
CA MET A 85 7.39 9.33 2.51
C MET A 85 6.90 10.34 1.49
N GLU A 86 7.52 10.41 0.31
CA GLU A 86 7.06 11.30 -0.76
C GLU A 86 5.60 11.02 -1.15
N GLU A 87 5.23 9.75 -1.31
CA GLU A 87 3.85 9.38 -1.64
C GLU A 87 2.87 9.67 -0.50
N LEU A 88 3.23 9.38 0.76
CA LEU A 88 2.37 9.66 1.91
C LEU A 88 2.17 11.16 2.12
N LEU A 89 3.22 11.97 1.98
CA LEU A 89 3.14 13.43 2.08
C LEU A 89 2.25 14.01 0.98
N ARG A 90 2.25 13.45 -0.23
CA ARG A 90 1.31 13.84 -1.30
C ARG A 90 -0.14 13.59 -0.95
N LYS A 91 -0.46 12.68 -0.02
CA LYS A 91 -1.82 12.47 0.49
C LYS A 91 -2.22 13.48 1.58
N LEU A 92 -1.27 14.26 2.11
CA LEU A 92 -1.51 15.29 3.11
C LEU A 92 -1.73 16.64 2.39
N HIS A 93 -2.98 17.08 2.34
CA HIS A 93 -3.32 18.38 1.76
C HIS A 93 -3.59 19.42 2.85
N PRO A 94 -3.01 20.64 2.75
CA PRO A 94 -3.31 21.73 3.68
C PRO A 94 -4.82 22.00 3.77
N GLY A 95 -5.31 22.23 4.99
CA GLY A 95 -6.73 22.57 5.23
C GLY A 95 -7.72 21.41 5.08
N THR A 96 -7.25 20.18 4.83
CA THR A 96 -8.10 18.98 4.78
C THR A 96 -7.69 18.00 5.88
N LEU A 97 -8.66 17.37 6.54
CA LEU A 97 -8.38 16.29 7.50
C LEU A 97 -7.80 15.08 6.75
N PRO A 98 -6.58 14.62 7.09
CA PRO A 98 -5.97 13.47 6.44
C PRO A 98 -6.75 12.18 6.70
N HIS A 99 -6.65 11.24 5.76
CA HIS A 99 -7.19 9.90 5.96
C HIS A 99 -6.46 9.20 7.12
N CYS A 100 -7.20 8.60 8.05
CA CYS A 100 -6.62 8.01 9.28
C CYS A 100 -5.53 6.96 8.98
N ALA A 101 -5.71 6.13 7.93
CA ALA A 101 -4.70 5.15 7.53
C ALA A 101 -3.35 5.76 7.14
N VAL A 102 -3.32 6.98 6.60
CA VAL A 102 -2.07 7.69 6.28
C VAL A 102 -1.31 8.01 7.56
N LEU A 103 -2.01 8.54 8.57
CA LEU A 103 -1.41 8.84 9.87
C LEU A 103 -0.98 7.57 10.61
N HIS A 104 -1.80 6.53 10.57
CA HIS A 104 -1.48 5.22 11.16
C HIS A 104 -0.22 4.60 10.55
N THR A 105 -0.01 4.74 9.23
CA THR A 105 1.18 4.21 8.56
C THR A 105 2.48 4.94 8.95
N LEU A 106 2.36 6.18 9.42
CA LEU A 106 3.49 7.01 9.85
C LEU A 106 3.88 6.82 11.32
N ALA A 107 3.04 6.15 12.11
CA ALA A 107 3.24 5.90 13.54
C ALA A 107 4.12 4.66 13.79
#